data_AF-A0A7J7DBL7-F1
#
_entry.id   AF-A0A7J7DBL7-F1
#
_cell.length_a   1.000
_cell.length_b   1.000
_cell.length_c   1.000
_cell.angle_alpha   90.00
_cell.angle_beta   90.00
_cell.angle_gamma   90.00
#
_symmetry.space_group_name_H-M   'P 1'
#
loop_
_entity.id
_entity.type
_entity.pdbx_description
1 polymer ?
#
loop_
_entity_poly.entity_id
_entity_poly.type
_entity_poly.pdbx_seq_one_letter_code
_entity_poly.pdbx_strand_id
1 'polypeptide(L)'
;MTFENYAGPSKHQAVALRVGADHAVVYRCDIIGYQDTLYVHSNRQFFRECDIYGTVDFIFGNAAVVLQSCNIYARKPMQSQKNTITAQNRKDPNQNTGISIHASRILATQDLMASKGAFQTYLGRPWKMYSRTVYMVSYIGDHVQPRGWLEWNGAFALDTLYYGEYKNFGPGSAVGQRVKWPGYRVITSPVEASRFTVGQFIYGSSWLPSTGVAFVAGLGV
;
A
#
# COMPACT_ATOMS: atom_id res chain seq x y z
N MET A 1 -10.70 -3.09 -16.98
CA MET A 1 -11.07 -4.50 -16.67
C MET A 1 -11.26 -4.60 -15.17
N THR A 2 -12.15 -5.46 -14.66
CA THR A 2 -12.41 -5.60 -13.23
C THR A 2 -12.08 -7.02 -12.76
N PHE A 3 -11.31 -7.13 -11.68
CA PHE A 3 -11.06 -8.37 -10.96
C PHE A 3 -11.75 -8.28 -9.59
N GLU A 4 -12.76 -9.11 -9.36
CA GLU A 4 -13.56 -9.04 -8.14
C GLU A 4 -13.69 -10.40 -7.45
N ASN A 5 -13.62 -10.38 -6.12
CA ASN A 5 -14.01 -11.50 -5.28
C ASN A 5 -15.20 -11.11 -4.38
N TYR A 6 -16.35 -11.73 -4.63
CA TYR A 6 -17.62 -11.41 -3.97
C TYR A 6 -17.87 -12.19 -2.67
N ALA A 7 -16.90 -12.94 -2.14
CA ALA A 7 -17.08 -13.77 -0.94
C ALA A 7 -17.60 -12.98 0.29
N GLY A 8 -17.25 -11.70 0.39
CA GLY A 8 -17.65 -10.83 1.49
C GLY A 8 -16.74 -10.96 2.72
N PRO A 9 -16.83 -10.01 3.67
CA PRO A 9 -15.85 -9.90 4.76
C PRO A 9 -15.99 -11.02 5.81
N SER A 10 -17.15 -11.69 5.87
CA SER A 10 -17.42 -12.83 6.77
C SER A 10 -16.69 -14.12 6.37
N LYS A 11 -16.13 -14.17 5.14
CA LYS A 11 -15.35 -15.30 4.64
C LYS A 11 -13.85 -15.16 4.88
N HIS A 12 -13.43 -14.11 5.58
CA HIS A 12 -12.02 -13.80 5.84
C HIS A 12 -11.25 -13.63 4.53
N GLN A 13 -10.08 -14.26 4.38
CA GLN A 13 -9.19 -14.08 3.22
C GLN A 13 -9.87 -14.51 1.92
N ALA A 14 -9.97 -13.58 0.97
CA ALA A 14 -10.59 -13.83 -0.33
C ALA A 14 -9.95 -12.95 -1.42
N VAL A 15 -8.93 -13.51 -2.09
CA VAL A 15 -8.13 -12.80 -3.10
C VAL A 15 -8.95 -12.55 -4.38
N ALA A 16 -8.91 -11.32 -4.87
CA ALA A 16 -9.47 -10.93 -6.17
C ALA A 16 -8.42 -11.04 -7.30
N LEU A 17 -7.18 -10.60 -7.03
CA LEU A 17 -6.08 -10.69 -7.97
C LEU A 17 -4.79 -11.11 -7.27
N ARG A 18 -4.15 -12.17 -7.79
CA ARG A 18 -2.79 -12.58 -7.39
C ARG A 18 -1.84 -12.42 -8.55
N VAL A 19 -0.79 -11.61 -8.37
CA VAL A 19 0.26 -11.42 -9.37
C VAL A 19 1.58 -11.95 -8.84
N GLY A 20 2.17 -12.89 -9.57
CA GLY A 20 3.52 -13.40 -9.32
C GLY A 20 4.44 -13.33 -10.54
N ALA A 21 3.98 -12.73 -11.64
CA ALA A 21 4.78 -12.54 -12.85
C ALA A 21 5.76 -11.39 -12.67
N ASP A 22 6.95 -11.53 -13.26
CA ASP A 22 7.92 -10.44 -13.36
C ASP A 22 7.55 -9.52 -14.52
N HIS A 23 7.85 -8.22 -14.39
CA HIS A 23 7.47 -7.18 -15.36
C HIS A 23 5.96 -7.12 -15.65
N ALA A 24 5.13 -7.45 -14.64
CA ALA A 24 3.69 -7.37 -14.76
C ALA A 24 3.22 -5.91 -14.70
N VAL A 25 2.34 -5.51 -15.62
CA VAL A 25 1.63 -4.23 -15.61
C VAL A 25 0.13 -4.46 -15.46
N VAL A 26 -0.48 -3.74 -14.52
CA VAL A 26 -1.94 -3.64 -14.39
C VAL A 26 -2.32 -2.17 -14.56
N TYR A 27 -3.07 -1.87 -15.62
CA TYR A 27 -3.37 -0.51 -16.03
C TYR A 27 -4.89 -0.32 -16.21
N ARG A 28 -5.47 0.69 -15.56
CA ARG A 28 -6.91 1.00 -15.65
C ARG A 28 -7.80 -0.21 -15.34
N CYS A 29 -7.50 -0.84 -14.20
CA CYS A 29 -8.28 -1.94 -13.68
C CYS A 29 -8.87 -1.63 -12.31
N ASP A 30 -10.04 -2.21 -12.07
CA ASP A 30 -10.62 -2.26 -10.74
C ASP A 30 -10.26 -3.60 -10.09
N ILE A 31 -9.84 -3.56 -8.83
CA ILE A 31 -9.49 -4.76 -8.05
C ILE A 31 -10.28 -4.69 -6.76
N ILE A 32 -11.34 -5.50 -6.67
CA ILE A 32 -12.41 -5.34 -5.68
C ILE A 32 -12.48 -6.57 -4.78
N GLY A 33 -12.40 -6.34 -3.48
CA GLY A 33 -12.58 -7.38 -2.48
C GLY A 33 -12.85 -6.80 -1.09
N TYR A 34 -12.55 -7.62 -0.08
CA TYR A 34 -12.57 -7.24 1.33
C TYR A 34 -11.21 -7.54 1.95
N GLN A 35 -11.06 -8.67 2.63
CA GLN A 35 -9.79 -9.07 3.21
C GLN A 35 -8.92 -9.76 2.14
N ASP A 36 -7.64 -9.40 2.09
CA ASP A 36 -6.64 -9.95 1.16
C ASP A 36 -6.96 -9.71 -0.33
N THR A 37 -7.54 -8.56 -0.70
CA THR A 37 -7.98 -8.25 -2.08
C THR A 37 -6.89 -8.45 -3.15
N LEU A 38 -5.75 -7.77 -3.00
CA LEU A 38 -4.66 -7.74 -3.97
C LEU A 38 -3.41 -8.42 -3.40
N TYR A 39 -3.10 -9.60 -3.93
CA TYR A 39 -1.91 -10.35 -3.57
C TYR A 39 -0.76 -10.06 -4.54
N VAL A 40 0.06 -9.05 -4.20
CA VAL A 40 1.34 -8.75 -4.86
C VAL A 40 2.42 -9.75 -4.44
N HIS A 41 2.25 -11.00 -4.90
CA HIS A 41 2.95 -12.17 -4.39
C HIS A 41 4.49 -12.07 -4.50
N SER A 42 5.02 -11.83 -5.69
CA SER A 42 6.47 -11.88 -5.98
C SER A 42 6.87 -11.12 -7.26
N ASN A 43 8.17 -10.92 -7.46
CA ASN A 43 8.78 -10.29 -8.64
C ASN A 43 8.44 -8.78 -8.79
N ARG A 44 8.84 -8.17 -9.93
CA ARG A 44 8.64 -6.74 -10.20
C ARG A 44 7.28 -6.49 -10.82
N GLN A 45 6.54 -5.53 -10.28
CA GLN A 45 5.17 -5.25 -10.70
C GLN A 45 4.91 -3.74 -10.74
N PHE A 46 4.05 -3.30 -11.66
CA PHE A 46 3.61 -1.91 -11.78
C PHE A 46 2.10 -1.82 -11.93
N PHE A 47 1.46 -1.04 -11.06
CA PHE A 47 0.02 -0.75 -11.13
C PHE A 47 -0.14 0.74 -11.43
N ARG A 48 -0.96 1.08 -12.41
CA ARG A 48 -1.15 2.45 -12.88
C ARG A 48 -2.63 2.76 -13.10
N GLU A 49 -3.11 3.87 -12.55
CA GLU A 49 -4.51 4.32 -12.76
C GLU A 49 -5.53 3.24 -12.39
N CYS A 50 -5.26 2.45 -11.35
CA CYS A 50 -6.15 1.41 -10.86
C CYS A 50 -6.96 1.89 -9.66
N ASP A 51 -8.17 1.34 -9.51
CA ASP A 51 -8.98 1.49 -8.31
C ASP A 51 -8.95 0.18 -7.50
N ILE A 52 -8.51 0.25 -6.25
CA ILE A 52 -8.30 -0.93 -5.40
C ILE A 52 -9.13 -0.80 -4.13
N TYR A 53 -9.96 -1.80 -3.84
CA TYR A 53 -10.91 -1.75 -2.74
C TYR A 53 -10.71 -2.91 -1.77
N GLY A 54 -10.69 -2.63 -0.46
CA GLY A 54 -10.66 -3.68 0.54
C GLY A 54 -10.72 -3.21 1.98
N THR A 55 -10.52 -4.13 2.91
CA THR A 55 -10.64 -3.90 4.35
C THR A 55 -9.36 -4.26 5.10
N VAL A 56 -9.15 -5.54 5.37
CA VAL A 56 -8.01 -6.05 6.13
C VAL A 56 -6.93 -6.53 5.16
N ASP A 57 -5.72 -6.02 5.33
CA ASP A 57 -4.50 -6.44 4.61
C ASP A 57 -4.68 -6.47 3.08
N PHE A 58 -5.46 -5.54 2.53
CA PHE A 58 -6.00 -5.72 1.18
C PHE A 58 -5.00 -5.46 0.05
N ILE A 59 -3.80 -4.96 0.35
CA ILE A 59 -2.63 -5.00 -0.54
C ILE A 59 -1.48 -5.68 0.21
N PHE A 60 -1.18 -6.93 -0.13
CA PHE A 60 -0.26 -7.75 0.66
C PHE A 60 0.66 -8.61 -0.21
N GLY A 61 1.80 -9.01 0.35
CA GLY A 61 2.76 -9.88 -0.32
C GLY A 61 4.20 -9.39 -0.26
N ASN A 62 5.05 -9.94 -1.13
CA ASN A 62 6.49 -9.70 -1.13
C ASN A 62 7.06 -9.37 -2.53
N ALA A 63 6.25 -8.79 -3.42
CA ALA A 63 6.76 -8.22 -4.67
C ALA A 63 7.68 -7.01 -4.43
N ALA A 64 8.45 -6.62 -5.44
CA ALA A 64 8.92 -5.26 -5.60
C ALA A 64 7.88 -4.53 -6.47
N VAL A 65 6.99 -3.76 -5.84
CA VAL A 65 5.83 -3.19 -6.54
C VAL A 65 5.74 -1.68 -6.35
N VAL A 66 5.41 -0.98 -7.44
CA VAL A 66 5.00 0.43 -7.40
C VAL A 66 3.54 0.54 -7.87
N LEU A 67 2.71 1.15 -7.03
CA LEU A 67 1.34 1.55 -7.36
C LEU A 67 1.37 3.07 -7.58
N GLN A 68 1.20 3.50 -8.83
CA GLN A 68 1.33 4.89 -9.23
C GLN A 68 0.00 5.47 -9.74
N SER A 69 -0.39 6.64 -9.25
CA SER A 69 -1.64 7.29 -9.65
C SER A 69 -2.87 6.40 -9.53
N CYS A 70 -2.90 5.57 -8.48
CA CYS A 70 -4.04 4.70 -8.16
C CYS A 70 -4.96 5.37 -7.14
N ASN A 71 -6.23 4.99 -7.15
CA ASN A 71 -7.13 5.26 -6.02
C ASN A 71 -7.23 3.99 -5.16
N ILE A 72 -7.00 4.15 -3.87
CA ILE A 72 -6.95 3.05 -2.92
C ILE A 72 -8.03 3.31 -1.88
N TYR A 73 -9.11 2.52 -1.94
CA TYR A 73 -10.32 2.70 -1.17
C TYR A 73 -10.42 1.69 -0.02
N ALA A 74 -10.31 2.18 1.21
CA ALA A 74 -10.72 1.42 2.39
C ALA A 74 -12.26 1.33 2.43
N ARG A 75 -12.78 0.12 2.60
CA ARG A 75 -14.22 -0.18 2.70
C ARG A 75 -14.65 -0.31 4.17
N LYS A 76 -15.96 -0.28 4.43
CA LYS A 76 -16.49 -0.63 5.75
C LYS A 76 -16.23 -2.11 6.05
N PRO A 77 -15.50 -2.45 7.13
CA PRO A 77 -15.25 -3.83 7.52
C PRO A 77 -16.38 -4.38 8.40
N MET A 78 -16.23 -5.61 8.90
CA MET A 78 -17.14 -6.12 9.94
C MET A 78 -16.93 -5.40 11.28
N GLN A 79 -17.91 -5.54 12.18
CA GLN A 79 -17.80 -5.07 13.55
C GLN A 79 -16.49 -5.58 14.20
N SER A 80 -15.83 -4.70 14.95
CA SER A 80 -14.57 -4.98 15.67
C SER A 80 -13.34 -5.25 14.79
N GLN A 81 -13.46 -5.25 13.47
CA GLN A 81 -12.31 -5.28 12.57
C GLN A 81 -11.70 -3.88 12.40
N LYS A 82 -10.41 -3.86 12.08
CA LYS A 82 -9.65 -2.65 11.71
C LYS A 82 -9.18 -2.82 10.28
N ASN A 83 -9.27 -1.76 9.49
CA ASN A 83 -8.72 -1.76 8.14
C ASN A 83 -7.21 -1.57 8.18
N THR A 84 -6.51 -2.32 7.33
CA THR A 84 -5.08 -2.21 7.09
C THR A 84 -4.84 -2.23 5.60
N ILE A 85 -4.33 -1.13 5.04
CA ILE A 85 -4.16 -1.02 3.59
C ILE A 85 -3.06 -1.97 3.11
N THR A 86 -1.93 -2.02 3.82
CA THR A 86 -0.81 -2.89 3.45
C THR A 86 -0.43 -3.91 4.51
N ALA A 87 -0.06 -5.11 4.05
CA ALA A 87 0.58 -6.14 4.88
C ALA A 87 1.78 -6.74 4.13
N GLN A 88 2.94 -6.10 4.28
CA GLN A 88 4.13 -6.47 3.51
C GLN A 88 4.91 -7.63 4.18
N ASN A 89 5.35 -8.58 3.36
CA ASN A 89 5.83 -9.92 3.77
C ASN A 89 7.34 -10.11 3.56
N ARG A 90 8.15 -9.05 3.65
CA ARG A 90 9.61 -9.18 3.50
C ARG A 90 10.20 -9.88 4.73
N LYS A 91 10.84 -11.02 4.50
CA LYS A 91 11.37 -11.90 5.56
C LYS A 91 12.87 -11.75 5.79
N ASP A 92 13.58 -11.21 4.81
CA ASP A 92 15.03 -11.11 4.83
C ASP A 92 15.45 -9.69 4.39
N PRO A 93 16.39 -9.02 5.10
CA PRO A 93 16.80 -7.65 4.77
C PRO A 93 17.48 -7.53 3.40
N ASN A 94 18.06 -8.62 2.87
CA ASN A 94 18.72 -8.68 1.57
C ASN A 94 17.73 -8.80 0.40
N GLN A 95 16.44 -9.04 0.68
CA GLN A 95 15.41 -8.98 -0.36
C GLN A 95 15.18 -7.53 -0.81
N ASN A 96 15.19 -7.32 -2.13
CA ASN A 96 14.95 -6.05 -2.79
C ASN A 96 13.45 -5.74 -2.98
N THR A 97 12.58 -6.29 -2.12
CA THR A 97 11.11 -6.25 -2.22
C THR A 97 10.47 -5.21 -1.30
N GLY A 98 9.21 -4.88 -1.53
CA GLY A 98 8.47 -3.85 -0.78
C GLY A 98 7.29 -3.30 -1.58
N ILE A 99 6.43 -2.56 -0.89
CA ILE A 99 5.27 -1.88 -1.51
C ILE A 99 5.54 -0.37 -1.53
N SER A 100 5.55 0.23 -2.72
CA SER A 100 5.67 1.67 -2.91
C SER A 100 4.36 2.23 -3.45
N ILE A 101 3.71 3.11 -2.67
CA ILE A 101 2.52 3.85 -3.07
C ILE A 101 2.95 5.27 -3.45
N HIS A 102 2.83 5.60 -4.74
CA HIS A 102 3.41 6.81 -5.31
C HIS A 102 2.35 7.63 -6.04
N ALA A 103 2.26 8.93 -5.76
CA ALA A 103 1.37 9.84 -6.48
C ALA A 103 -0.09 9.36 -6.52
N SER A 104 -0.55 8.70 -5.46
CA SER A 104 -1.83 7.99 -5.38
C SER A 104 -2.77 8.66 -4.38
N ARG A 105 -4.02 8.19 -4.31
CA ARG A 105 -5.06 8.73 -3.43
C ARG A 105 -5.54 7.65 -2.48
N ILE A 106 -5.37 7.86 -1.18
CA ILE A 106 -5.87 6.98 -0.12
C ILE A 106 -7.20 7.52 0.37
N LEU A 107 -8.26 6.78 0.09
CA LEU A 107 -9.65 7.22 0.21
C LEU A 107 -10.46 6.18 1.00
N ALA A 108 -11.61 6.61 1.48
CA ALA A 108 -12.60 5.72 2.09
C ALA A 108 -13.86 5.71 1.23
N THR A 109 -14.53 4.56 1.17
CA THR A 109 -15.87 4.48 0.57
C THR A 109 -16.89 5.25 1.41
N GLN A 110 -18.01 5.62 0.79
CA GLN A 110 -19.03 6.47 1.42
C GLN A 110 -19.58 5.88 2.73
N ASP A 111 -19.78 4.57 2.79
CA ASP A 111 -20.26 3.84 3.96
C ASP A 111 -19.23 3.79 5.11
N LEU A 112 -17.94 3.67 4.79
CA LEU A 112 -16.87 3.82 5.77
C LEU A 112 -16.81 5.27 6.28
N MET A 113 -16.90 6.26 5.38
CA MET A 113 -16.89 7.68 5.78
C MET A 113 -18.04 8.03 6.72
N ALA A 114 -19.23 7.53 6.45
CA ALA A 114 -20.40 7.69 7.32
C ALA A 114 -20.22 7.05 8.71
N SER A 115 -19.25 6.14 8.87
CA SER A 115 -18.98 5.41 10.11
C SER A 115 -17.51 5.46 10.55
N LYS A 116 -16.74 6.47 10.11
CA LYS A 116 -15.28 6.52 10.27
C LYS A 116 -14.81 6.55 11.74
N GLY A 117 -15.66 7.03 12.65
CA GLY A 117 -15.38 7.01 14.10
C GLY A 117 -15.48 5.61 14.72
N ALA A 118 -16.21 4.69 14.08
CA ALA A 118 -16.41 3.33 14.57
C ALA A 118 -15.37 2.32 14.03
N PHE A 119 -14.78 2.61 12.85
CA PHE A 119 -13.86 1.70 12.17
C PHE A 119 -12.53 2.38 11.90
N GLN A 120 -11.47 1.92 12.57
CA GLN A 120 -10.14 2.48 12.37
C GLN A 120 -9.50 1.96 11.07
N THR A 121 -8.83 2.86 10.34
CA THR A 121 -8.02 2.53 9.15
C THR A 121 -6.56 2.92 9.36
N TYR A 122 -5.64 2.02 9.00
CA TYR A 122 -4.20 2.21 9.08
C TYR A 122 -3.53 1.98 7.72
N LEU A 123 -2.42 2.66 7.48
CA LEU A 123 -1.58 2.53 6.28
C LEU A 123 -1.02 1.11 6.10
N GLY A 124 -0.82 0.39 7.19
CA GLY A 124 -0.45 -1.02 7.15
C GLY A 124 0.00 -1.60 8.48
N ARG A 125 0.37 -2.88 8.45
CA ARG A 125 0.94 -3.65 9.57
C ARG A 125 1.99 -4.67 9.11
N PRO A 126 3.03 -4.95 9.92
CA PRO A 126 4.19 -5.73 9.47
C PRO A 126 3.92 -7.24 9.52
N TRP A 127 3.46 -7.83 8.42
CA TRP A 127 3.23 -9.29 8.36
C TRP A 127 4.51 -10.09 8.59
N LYS A 128 5.69 -9.52 8.25
CA LYS A 128 7.01 -10.12 8.54
C LYS A 128 8.02 -9.13 9.09
N MET A 129 9.08 -9.70 9.64
CA MET A 129 10.13 -9.04 10.42
C MET A 129 10.76 -7.84 9.71
N TYR A 130 10.93 -7.87 8.39
CA TYR A 130 11.56 -6.78 7.63
C TYR A 130 10.58 -6.05 6.72
N SER A 131 9.29 -6.04 7.10
CA SER A 131 8.20 -5.40 6.36
C SER A 131 8.61 -4.02 5.83
N ARG A 132 8.38 -3.76 4.54
CA ARG A 132 8.82 -2.53 3.89
C ARG A 132 7.73 -1.91 3.02
N THR A 133 7.20 -0.77 3.47
CA THR A 133 6.15 -0.02 2.77
C THR A 133 6.46 1.47 2.79
N VAL A 134 6.26 2.16 1.66
CA VAL A 134 6.42 3.61 1.56
C VAL A 134 5.21 4.24 0.90
N TYR A 135 4.70 5.32 1.49
CA TYR A 135 3.71 6.22 0.89
C TYR A 135 4.39 7.53 0.56
N MET A 136 4.37 7.93 -0.71
CA MET A 136 5.03 9.15 -1.15
C MET A 136 4.22 9.95 -2.17
N VAL A 137 4.26 11.28 -2.01
CA VAL A 137 3.59 12.26 -2.88
C VAL A 137 2.09 11.94 -3.05
N SER A 138 1.47 11.38 -2.02
CA SER A 138 0.11 10.82 -2.10
C SER A 138 -0.87 11.63 -1.24
N TYR A 139 -2.12 11.70 -1.70
CA TYR A 139 -3.22 12.24 -0.90
C TYR A 139 -3.65 11.20 0.14
N ILE A 140 -3.80 11.60 1.40
CA ILE A 140 -4.29 10.76 2.48
C ILE A 140 -5.54 11.39 3.09
N GLY A 141 -6.68 10.70 2.98
CA GLY A 141 -7.96 11.11 3.58
C GLY A 141 -7.97 11.04 5.10
N ASP A 142 -8.93 11.73 5.72
CA ASP A 142 -9.03 11.91 7.17
C ASP A 142 -9.53 10.68 7.95
N HIS A 143 -9.94 9.63 7.23
CA HIS A 143 -10.29 8.32 7.80
C HIS A 143 -9.06 7.52 8.29
N VAL A 144 -7.85 7.87 7.83
CA VAL A 144 -6.61 7.25 8.29
C VAL A 144 -6.29 7.76 9.69
N GLN A 145 -6.06 6.83 10.62
CA GLN A 145 -5.78 7.16 12.01
C GLN A 145 -4.50 8.01 12.14
N PRO A 146 -4.46 9.00 13.05
CA PRO A 146 -3.28 9.84 13.25
C PRO A 146 -2.00 9.05 13.55
N ARG A 147 -2.15 7.88 14.21
CA ARG A 147 -1.03 6.96 14.48
C ARG A 147 -0.41 6.34 13.22
N GLY A 148 -1.15 6.30 12.11
CA GLY A 148 -0.72 5.86 10.79
C GLY A 148 -0.62 4.34 10.64
N TRP A 149 0.13 3.68 11.51
CA TRP A 149 0.52 2.27 11.38
C TRP A 149 0.01 1.43 12.54
N LEU A 150 -0.23 0.13 12.31
CA LEU A 150 -0.75 -0.82 13.30
C LEU A 150 0.26 -1.94 13.56
N GLU A 151 0.43 -2.33 14.82
CA GLU A 151 1.26 -3.47 15.20
C GLU A 151 0.72 -4.76 14.54
N TRP A 152 1.62 -5.70 14.27
CA TRP A 152 1.20 -7.07 13.94
C TRP A 152 0.86 -7.85 15.21
N ASN A 153 1.82 -7.93 16.14
CA ASN A 153 1.66 -8.55 17.45
C ASN A 153 2.71 -7.99 18.42
N GLY A 154 2.27 -7.21 19.41
CA GLY A 154 3.17 -6.58 20.39
C GLY A 154 4.31 -5.80 19.73
N ALA A 155 5.55 -6.05 20.18
CA ALA A 155 6.76 -5.40 19.66
C ALA A 155 7.36 -6.07 18.40
N PHE A 156 6.68 -7.06 17.80
CA PHE A 156 7.20 -7.76 16.62
C PHE A 156 7.49 -6.80 15.46
N ALA A 157 8.69 -6.94 14.87
CA ALA A 157 9.18 -6.21 13.71
C ALA A 157 9.35 -4.69 13.87
N LEU A 158 8.97 -4.07 15.00
CA LEU A 158 8.93 -2.61 15.14
C LEU A 158 10.31 -1.95 14.99
N ASP A 159 11.38 -2.68 15.34
CA ASP A 159 12.76 -2.21 15.26
C ASP A 159 13.41 -2.46 13.89
N THR A 160 12.86 -3.39 13.10
CA THR A 160 13.49 -3.92 11.88
C THR A 160 12.70 -3.64 10.60
N LEU A 161 11.43 -3.29 10.70
CA LEU A 161 10.62 -2.84 9.57
C LEU A 161 11.14 -1.51 9.00
N TYR A 162 10.69 -1.17 7.78
CA TYR A 162 10.90 0.13 7.19
C TYR A 162 9.54 0.67 6.73
N TYR A 163 8.98 1.62 7.47
CA TYR A 163 7.77 2.35 7.09
C TYR A 163 8.07 3.82 6.88
N GLY A 164 7.85 4.28 5.66
CA GLY A 164 8.23 5.62 5.22
C GLY A 164 7.05 6.44 4.72
N GLU A 165 7.02 7.71 5.08
CA GLU A 165 6.11 8.71 4.52
C GLU A 165 6.92 9.88 3.95
N TYR A 166 6.68 10.26 2.68
CA TYR A 166 7.41 11.35 2.00
C TYR A 166 6.45 12.30 1.28
N LYS A 167 6.40 13.58 1.70
CA LYS A 167 5.61 14.64 1.05
C LYS A 167 4.15 14.25 0.73
N ASN A 168 3.53 13.46 1.61
CA ASN A 168 2.10 13.18 1.51
C ASN A 168 1.30 14.43 1.93
N PHE A 169 0.09 14.57 1.39
CA PHE A 169 -0.78 15.72 1.62
C PHE A 169 -2.21 15.26 1.89
N GLY A 170 -3.08 16.20 2.29
CA GLY A 170 -4.44 15.91 2.69
C GLY A 170 -4.60 15.75 4.21
N PRO A 171 -5.84 15.66 4.70
CA PRO A 171 -6.13 15.76 6.12
C PRO A 171 -5.61 14.59 6.97
N GLY A 172 -5.36 13.42 6.39
CA GLY A 172 -4.76 12.27 7.08
C GLY A 172 -3.23 12.21 7.02
N SER A 173 -2.56 13.17 6.37
CA SER A 173 -1.11 13.11 6.12
C SER A 173 -0.25 13.68 7.26
N ALA A 174 -0.87 14.28 8.29
CA ALA A 174 -0.14 14.86 9.41
C ALA A 174 0.67 13.78 10.16
N VAL A 175 1.99 14.00 10.27
CA VAL A 175 2.92 13.02 10.85
C VAL A 175 3.16 13.17 12.35
N GLY A 176 2.68 14.25 12.98
CA GLY A 176 3.02 14.61 14.36
C GLY A 176 2.54 13.63 15.44
N GLN A 177 1.57 12.78 15.13
CA GLN A 177 1.02 11.76 16.05
C GLN A 177 1.30 10.32 15.60
N ARG A 178 2.17 10.14 14.60
CA ARG A 178 2.55 8.82 14.12
C ARG A 178 3.24 8.01 15.22
N VAL A 179 3.25 6.70 15.04
CA VAL A 179 4.01 5.78 15.88
C VAL A 179 5.48 6.21 16.05
N LYS A 180 6.07 5.87 17.19
CA LYS A 180 7.49 6.17 17.51
C LYS A 180 8.40 4.95 17.32
N TRP A 181 8.02 4.00 16.49
CA TRP A 181 8.80 2.79 16.26
C TRP A 181 10.12 3.11 15.58
N PRO A 182 11.25 2.46 15.92
CA PRO A 182 12.53 2.71 15.26
C PRO A 182 12.50 2.46 13.75
N GLY A 183 11.67 1.51 13.29
CA GLY A 183 11.47 1.23 11.87
C GLY A 183 10.61 2.25 11.10
N TYR A 184 9.87 3.11 11.80
CA TYR A 184 9.08 4.18 11.17
C TYR A 184 9.92 5.44 10.97
N ARG A 185 9.74 6.12 9.83
CA ARG A 185 10.44 7.38 9.54
C ARG A 185 9.61 8.33 8.68
N VAL A 186 9.67 9.61 9.04
CA VAL A 186 9.31 10.70 8.14
C VAL A 186 10.49 10.93 7.21
N ILE A 187 10.35 10.60 5.93
CA ILE A 187 11.42 10.76 4.97
C ILE A 187 11.51 12.24 4.59
N THR A 188 12.68 12.85 4.77
CA THR A 188 12.95 14.26 4.39
C THR A 188 13.88 14.36 3.19
N SER A 189 14.75 13.35 3.00
CA SER A 189 15.71 13.30 1.90
C SER A 189 15.05 12.84 0.59
N PRO A 190 15.11 13.65 -0.50
CA PRO A 190 14.71 13.18 -1.83
C PRO A 190 15.52 11.99 -2.32
N VAL A 191 16.79 11.86 -1.89
CA VAL A 191 17.65 10.73 -2.25
C VAL A 191 17.14 9.43 -1.64
N GLU A 192 16.67 9.46 -0.39
CA GLU A 192 16.06 8.30 0.25
C GLU A 192 14.73 7.93 -0.40
N ALA A 193 13.85 8.90 -0.63
CA ALA A 193 12.56 8.68 -1.28
C ALA A 193 12.70 8.15 -2.72
N SER A 194 13.71 8.62 -3.47
CA SER A 194 13.96 8.21 -4.86
C SER A 194 14.18 6.70 -5.01
N ARG A 195 14.67 6.02 -3.97
CA ARG A 195 14.89 4.56 -3.96
C ARG A 195 13.60 3.76 -4.15
N PHE A 196 12.45 4.38 -3.88
CA PHE A 196 11.11 3.76 -3.97
C PHE A 196 10.36 4.16 -5.24
N THR A 197 10.98 4.94 -6.13
CA THR A 197 10.37 5.37 -7.40
C THR A 197 10.41 4.25 -8.45
N VAL A 198 9.63 4.41 -9.52
CA VAL A 198 9.55 3.43 -10.62
C VAL A 198 10.93 3.13 -11.20
N GLY A 199 11.73 4.17 -11.45
CA GLY A 199 13.04 4.05 -12.10
C GLY A 199 14.08 3.32 -11.25
N GLN A 200 14.05 3.46 -9.91
CA GLN A 200 15.05 2.84 -9.03
C GLN A 200 14.56 1.53 -8.39
N PHE A 201 13.29 1.47 -7.99
CA PHE A 201 12.80 0.36 -7.17
C PHE A 201 12.51 -0.89 -7.99
N ILE A 202 11.90 -0.70 -9.16
CA ILE A 202 11.51 -1.79 -10.08
C ILE A 202 12.25 -1.72 -11.40
N TYR A 203 13.24 -0.82 -11.52
CA TYR A 203 13.99 -0.57 -12.76
C TYR A 203 13.06 -0.31 -13.96
N GLY A 204 11.93 0.38 -13.72
CA GLY A 204 10.83 0.49 -14.69
C GLY A 204 11.23 1.07 -16.04
N SER A 205 12.23 1.96 -16.08
CA SER A 205 12.70 2.57 -17.32
C SER A 205 13.27 1.57 -18.34
N SER A 206 13.67 0.36 -17.92
CA SER A 206 14.20 -0.65 -18.85
C SER A 206 13.13 -1.54 -19.49
N TRP A 207 11.89 -1.57 -18.96
CA TRP A 207 10.88 -2.54 -19.40
C TRP A 207 9.46 -1.98 -19.54
N LEU A 208 9.10 -0.89 -18.87
CA LEU A 208 7.78 -0.26 -19.03
C LEU A 208 7.56 0.39 -20.41
N PRO A 209 8.55 0.99 -21.09
CA PRO A 209 8.31 1.65 -22.38
C PRO A 209 7.70 0.72 -23.45
N SER A 210 8.06 -0.57 -23.47
CA SER A 210 7.52 -1.53 -24.44
C SER A 210 6.05 -1.91 -24.18
N THR A 211 5.53 -1.60 -22.99
CA THR A 211 4.13 -1.85 -22.63
C THR A 211 3.18 -0.77 -23.13
N GLY A 212 3.70 0.39 -23.55
CA GLY A 212 2.90 1.55 -23.94
C GLY A 212 2.23 2.31 -22.78
N VAL A 213 2.38 1.85 -21.54
CA VAL A 213 1.79 2.49 -20.35
C VAL A 213 2.66 3.65 -19.88
N ALA A 214 2.05 4.83 -19.71
CA ALA A 214 2.73 6.00 -19.18
C ALA A 214 3.12 5.81 -17.71
N PHE A 215 4.31 6.27 -17.34
CA PHE A 215 4.80 6.22 -15.97
C PHE A 215 5.71 7.41 -15.67
N VAL A 216 5.74 7.80 -14.40
CA VAL A 216 6.71 8.76 -13.89
C VAL A 216 7.87 8.00 -13.25
N ALA A 217 9.07 8.13 -13.81
CA ALA A 217 10.23 7.37 -13.38
C ALA A 217 10.78 7.81 -11.99
N GLY A 218 10.77 9.11 -11.69
CA GLY A 218 11.35 9.71 -10.48
C GLY A 218 10.29 10.23 -9.51
N LEU A 219 10.66 11.24 -8.69
CA LEU A 219 9.76 11.89 -7.71
C LEU A 219 8.96 13.08 -8.28
N GLY A 220 9.35 13.59 -9.45
CA GLY A 220 8.69 14.74 -10.08
C GLY A 220 7.39 14.31 -10.74
N VAL A 221 6.27 14.81 -10.24
CA VAL A 221 4.94 14.71 -10.86
C VAL A 221 4.51 16.07 -11.39
#